data_AF-X0T3Y2-F1
#
_entry.id   AF-X0T3Y2-F1
#
_cell.length_a   1.000
_cell.length_b   1.000
_cell.length_c   1.000
_cell.angle_alpha   90.00
_cell.angle_beta   90.00
_cell.angle_gamma   90.00
#
_symmetry.space_group_name_H-M   'P 1'
#
loop_
_entity.id
_entity.type
_entity.pdbx_description
1 polymer ?
#
loop_
_entity_poly.entity_id
_entity_poly.type
_entity_poly.pdbx_seq_one_letter_code
_entity_poly.pdbx_strand_id
1 'polypeptide(L)'
;KFIECSRHPNINILTYTEVDRVEGEAGDFKVTLIKKPRYILDDKCRGCTTCTEYCPVKIPDKYNQNLSDSKCTHIYFSQSVPLVTYIDPETCLFLKDGKCNICVGVCKNKAIDLHQKEEKVEIEVGAVILAPGYEAFDARLRGDYGYGKMQNVVSGLDFERILCSTGPYEGEIRRPSDGKHPKKIAWISCVGSRQVIPGGNSYCSAVCCTYTQKQVILAKDHDAEIEATIFHNDVRSFGKDFERFYQRTENLPGIRFIRSYVSIGKELPESKNVTIKYST
;
A
#
# COMPACT_ATOMS: atom_id res chain seq x y z
N LYS A 1 -8.59 -14.28 10.27
CA LYS A 1 -8.32 -14.52 8.82
C LYS A 1 -6.90 -14.99 8.53
N PHE A 2 -5.84 -14.16 8.44
CA PHE A 2 -4.49 -14.66 8.10
C PHE A 2 -3.97 -15.76 9.04
N ILE A 3 -4.14 -15.56 10.36
CA ILE A 3 -3.73 -16.54 11.37
C ILE A 3 -4.53 -17.84 11.27
N GLU A 4 -5.82 -17.76 10.92
CA GLU A 4 -6.68 -18.96 10.74
C GLU A 4 -6.17 -19.80 9.57
N CYS A 5 -5.92 -19.17 8.42
CA CYS A 5 -5.36 -19.87 7.25
C CYS A 5 -3.99 -20.49 7.57
N SER A 6 -3.12 -19.75 8.26
CA SER A 6 -1.76 -20.21 8.60
C SER A 6 -1.73 -21.38 9.57
N ARG A 7 -2.81 -21.67 10.29
CA ARG A 7 -2.92 -22.77 11.25
C ARG A 7 -3.80 -23.91 10.74
N HIS A 8 -4.36 -23.79 9.54
CA HIS A 8 -5.30 -24.77 9.04
C HIS A 8 -4.56 -26.03 8.55
N PRO A 9 -4.94 -27.24 8.99
CA PRO A 9 -4.19 -28.46 8.70
C PRO A 9 -4.16 -28.83 7.21
N ASN A 10 -5.18 -28.39 6.45
CA ASN A 10 -5.30 -28.64 5.00
C ASN A 10 -4.86 -27.45 4.13
N ILE A 11 -4.23 -26.43 4.69
CA ILE A 11 -3.73 -25.28 3.93
C ILE A 11 -2.23 -25.14 4.17
N ASN A 12 -1.46 -25.27 3.09
CA ASN A 12 -0.04 -24.92 3.10
C ASN A 12 0.13 -23.50 2.55
N ILE A 13 0.75 -22.60 3.33
CA ILE A 13 1.02 -21.23 2.90
C ILE A 13 2.50 -21.11 2.52
N LEU A 14 2.74 -20.93 1.22
CA LEU A 14 4.06 -20.66 0.67
C LEU A 14 4.20 -19.16 0.42
N THR A 15 4.74 -18.45 1.41
CA THR A 15 5.01 -17.01 1.27
C THR A 15 6.34 -16.74 0.60
N TYR A 16 6.47 -15.60 -0.08
CA TYR A 16 7.68 -15.25 -0.84
C TYR A 16 8.04 -16.34 -1.88
N THR A 17 7.00 -16.88 -2.50
CA THR A 17 7.05 -17.95 -3.50
C THR A 17 6.17 -17.52 -4.68
N GLU A 18 6.64 -17.74 -5.91
CA GLU A 18 5.93 -17.39 -7.14
C GLU A 18 5.71 -18.64 -8.00
N VAL A 19 4.64 -18.63 -8.80
CA VAL A 19 4.39 -19.69 -9.78
C VAL A 19 5.28 -19.42 -11.00
N ASP A 20 6.13 -20.37 -11.34
CA ASP A 20 7.01 -20.32 -12.52
C ASP A 20 6.32 -20.92 -13.74
N ARG A 21 5.72 -22.11 -13.56
CA ARG A 21 5.11 -22.87 -14.64
C ARG A 21 3.93 -23.71 -14.16
N VAL A 22 2.92 -23.84 -15.01
CA VAL A 22 1.77 -24.75 -14.81
C VAL A 22 1.66 -25.60 -16.07
N GLU A 23 1.67 -26.92 -15.89
CA GLU A 23 1.58 -27.92 -16.96
C GLU A 23 0.48 -28.93 -16.62
N GLY A 24 -0.05 -29.62 -17.63
CA GLY A 24 -1.12 -30.62 -17.45
C GLY A 24 -2.51 -30.09 -17.76
N GLU A 25 -3.53 -30.76 -17.22
CA GLU A 25 -4.94 -30.50 -17.50
C GLU A 25 -5.82 -30.53 -16.24
N ALA A 26 -7.10 -30.19 -16.37
CA ALA A 26 -8.00 -30.12 -15.23
C ALA A 26 -8.09 -31.47 -14.50
N GLY A 27 -7.78 -31.47 -13.20
CA GLY A 27 -7.68 -32.68 -12.39
C GLY A 27 -6.25 -33.23 -12.24
N ASP A 28 -5.31 -32.82 -13.08
CA ASP A 28 -3.93 -33.29 -13.11
C ASP A 28 -2.96 -32.19 -13.56
N PHE A 29 -2.78 -31.18 -12.70
CA PHE A 29 -1.79 -30.12 -12.93
C PHE A 29 -0.50 -30.40 -12.18
N LYS A 30 0.62 -30.20 -12.88
CA LYS A 30 1.94 -30.08 -12.28
C LYS A 30 2.34 -28.61 -12.25
N VAL A 31 2.58 -28.08 -11.05
CA VAL A 31 2.93 -26.67 -10.84
C VAL A 31 4.36 -26.56 -10.32
N THR A 32 5.20 -25.83 -11.05
CA THR A 32 6.54 -25.45 -10.59
C THR A 32 6.47 -24.10 -9.90
N LEU A 33 6.99 -24.07 -8.67
CA LEU A 33 7.07 -22.91 -7.81
C LEU A 33 8.53 -22.50 -7.61
N ILE A 34 8.77 -21.20 -7.58
CA ILE A 34 10.06 -20.60 -7.21
C ILE A 34 9.92 -19.98 -5.83
N LYS A 35 10.60 -20.55 -4.84
CA LYS A 35 10.71 -19.99 -3.49
C LYS A 35 11.93 -19.10 -3.42
N LYS A 36 11.70 -17.79 -3.30
CA LYS A 36 12.76 -16.78 -3.25
C LYS A 36 13.51 -16.85 -1.92
N PRO A 37 14.82 -16.59 -1.89
CA PRO A 37 15.59 -16.56 -0.66
C PRO A 37 15.20 -15.33 0.16
N ARG A 38 14.69 -15.54 1.38
CA ARG A 38 14.47 -14.46 2.36
C ARG A 38 15.78 -13.99 2.99
N TYR A 39 16.83 -14.80 2.84
CA TYR A 39 18.09 -14.77 3.58
C TYR A 39 17.91 -14.92 5.09
N ILE A 40 16.78 -15.54 5.47
CA ILE A 40 16.32 -15.77 6.82
C ILE A 40 15.72 -17.18 6.86
N LEU A 41 16.07 -17.94 7.88
CA LEU A 41 15.53 -19.26 8.20
C LEU A 41 14.22 -19.09 8.97
N ASP A 42 13.10 -19.39 8.31
CA ASP A 42 11.75 -19.15 8.81
C ASP A 42 11.46 -19.85 10.14
N ASP A 43 12.01 -21.05 10.36
CA ASP A 43 11.84 -21.87 11.57
C ASP A 43 12.57 -21.31 12.80
N LYS A 44 13.62 -20.50 12.58
CA LYS A 44 14.42 -19.90 13.65
C LYS A 44 14.08 -18.44 13.91
N CYS A 45 13.51 -17.75 12.93
CA CYS A 45 13.16 -16.34 13.06
C CYS A 45 11.99 -16.16 14.04
N ARG A 46 12.10 -15.13 14.89
CA ARG A 46 11.06 -14.77 15.87
C ARG A 46 10.43 -13.41 15.60
N GLY A 47 10.80 -12.75 14.49
CA GLY A 47 10.26 -11.44 14.14
C GLY A 47 10.61 -10.30 15.12
N CYS A 48 11.69 -10.41 15.90
CA CYS A 48 12.04 -9.45 16.95
C CYS A 48 12.70 -8.15 16.44
N THR A 49 12.88 -7.99 15.13
CA THR A 49 13.39 -6.79 14.43
C THR A 49 14.76 -6.23 14.87
N THR A 50 15.52 -6.90 15.74
CA THR A 50 16.87 -6.47 16.12
C THR A 50 17.81 -6.33 14.91
N CYS A 51 17.71 -7.21 13.91
CA CYS A 51 18.49 -7.08 12.68
C CYS A 51 18.13 -5.80 11.88
N THR A 52 16.87 -5.37 11.92
CA THR A 52 16.36 -4.14 11.28
C THR A 52 16.97 -2.91 11.92
N GLU A 53 16.97 -2.83 13.26
CA GLU A 53 17.53 -1.70 14.01
C GLU A 53 19.01 -1.46 13.69
N TYR A 54 19.80 -2.54 13.64
CA TYR A 54 21.24 -2.47 13.41
C TYR A 54 21.63 -2.37 11.92
N CYS A 55 20.68 -2.49 10.99
CA CYS A 55 20.99 -2.37 9.56
C CYS A 55 21.37 -0.92 9.22
N PRO A 56 22.56 -0.68 8.62
CA PRO A 56 22.98 0.67 8.28
C PRO A 56 22.27 1.22 7.04
N VAL A 57 21.71 0.36 6.19
CA VAL A 57 21.09 0.75 4.92
C VAL A 57 19.66 1.24 5.18
N LYS A 58 19.40 2.51 4.83
CA LYS A 58 18.05 3.07 4.76
C LYS A 58 17.54 3.00 3.33
N ILE A 59 16.28 2.63 3.16
CA ILE A 59 15.60 2.52 1.86
C ILE A 59 14.20 3.13 1.97
N PRO A 60 13.61 3.64 0.88
CA PRO A 60 12.21 4.05 0.89
C PRO A 60 11.27 2.88 1.26
N ASP A 61 10.30 3.14 2.13
CA ASP A 61 9.33 2.14 2.54
C ASP A 61 8.19 2.01 1.53
N LYS A 62 8.31 1.02 0.64
CA LYS A 62 7.30 0.75 -0.40
C LYS A 62 5.91 0.42 0.17
N TYR A 63 5.83 -0.25 1.31
CA TYR A 63 4.54 -0.58 1.94
C TYR A 63 3.84 0.71 2.39
N ASN A 64 4.60 1.66 2.93
CA ASN A 64 4.14 2.99 3.32
C ASN A 64 4.15 4.03 2.17
N GLN A 65 4.04 3.58 0.91
CA GLN A 65 4.01 4.44 -0.29
C GLN A 65 5.21 5.40 -0.41
N ASN A 66 6.36 5.02 0.15
CA ASN A 66 7.59 5.83 0.22
C ASN A 66 7.43 7.14 1.01
N LEU A 67 6.43 7.25 1.89
CA LEU A 67 6.22 8.40 2.79
C LEU A 67 7.15 8.38 4.01
N SER A 68 7.84 7.26 4.23
CA SER A 68 8.83 7.04 5.28
C SER A 68 9.98 6.18 4.76
N ASP A 69 11.05 6.13 5.54
CA ASP A 69 12.15 5.19 5.31
C ASP A 69 11.91 3.87 6.06
N SER A 70 12.45 2.80 5.51
CA SER A 70 12.63 1.49 6.13
C SER A 70 14.10 1.08 6.03
N LYS A 71 14.39 -0.19 6.31
CA LYS A 71 15.73 -0.78 6.27
C LYS A 71 15.75 -1.94 5.28
N CYS A 72 16.93 -2.23 4.75
CA CYS A 72 17.10 -3.37 3.85
C CYS A 72 16.61 -4.69 4.47
N THR A 73 16.86 -4.92 5.77
CA THR A 73 16.23 -6.01 6.51
C THR A 73 15.03 -5.52 7.28
N HIS A 74 13.84 -6.04 6.99
CA HIS A 74 12.60 -5.58 7.59
C HIS A 74 11.49 -6.65 7.54
N ILE A 75 10.39 -6.36 8.23
CA ILE A 75 9.12 -7.08 8.11
C ILE A 75 8.21 -6.22 7.24
N TYR A 76 7.43 -6.83 6.34
CA TYR A 76 6.58 -6.10 5.40
C TYR A 76 5.55 -5.18 6.10
N PHE A 77 4.96 -5.67 7.20
CA PHE A 77 4.11 -4.89 8.11
C PHE A 77 4.00 -5.59 9.47
N SER A 78 3.62 -4.86 10.52
CA SER A 78 3.71 -5.35 11.91
C SER A 78 2.82 -6.54 12.27
N GLN A 79 1.79 -6.83 11.47
CA GLN A 79 0.93 -8.01 11.63
C GLN A 79 1.11 -9.05 10.51
N SER A 80 2.28 -9.08 9.85
CA SER A 80 2.54 -10.04 8.78
C SER A 80 2.42 -11.48 9.25
N VAL A 81 1.93 -12.34 8.36
CA VAL A 81 1.84 -13.79 8.58
C VAL A 81 2.55 -14.49 7.42
N PRO A 82 3.67 -15.20 7.67
CA PRO A 82 4.34 -15.34 8.97
C PRO A 82 5.01 -14.03 9.43
N LEU A 83 5.25 -13.90 10.74
CA LEU A 83 5.96 -12.77 11.33
C LEU A 83 7.48 -13.01 11.23
N VAL A 84 7.98 -12.97 9.99
CA VAL A 84 9.38 -13.26 9.65
C VAL A 84 9.96 -12.09 8.88
N THR A 85 11.16 -11.67 9.28
CA THR A 85 11.95 -10.67 8.56
C THR A 85 12.42 -11.21 7.22
N TYR A 86 12.68 -10.33 6.27
CA TYR A 86 13.43 -10.66 5.05
C TYR A 86 14.55 -9.64 4.83
N ILE A 87 15.46 -9.94 3.90
CA ILE A 87 16.51 -9.03 3.47
C ILE A 87 16.29 -8.73 1.99
N ASP A 88 16.21 -7.46 1.63
CA ASP A 88 16.10 -7.03 0.24
C ASP A 88 17.46 -7.17 -0.46
N PRO A 89 17.60 -8.10 -1.43
CA PRO A 89 18.87 -8.33 -2.13
C PRO A 89 19.32 -7.12 -2.94
N GLU A 90 18.39 -6.30 -3.42
CA GLU A 90 18.70 -5.14 -4.26
C GLU A 90 19.32 -3.99 -3.47
N THR A 91 19.31 -4.03 -2.14
CA THR A 91 19.82 -2.95 -1.30
C THR A 91 20.82 -3.43 -0.24
N CYS A 92 20.95 -4.74 -0.04
CA CYS A 92 21.89 -5.32 0.92
C CYS A 92 23.34 -5.22 0.46
N LEU A 93 24.19 -4.58 1.27
CA LEU A 93 25.65 -4.45 1.02
C LEU A 93 26.41 -5.78 1.12
N PHE A 94 25.83 -6.83 1.70
CA PHE A 94 26.44 -8.16 1.61
C PHE A 94 26.17 -8.79 0.25
N LEU A 95 24.90 -8.78 -0.16
CA LEU A 95 24.44 -9.50 -1.34
C LEU A 95 24.91 -8.81 -2.63
N LYS A 96 25.18 -7.50 -2.56
CA LYS A 96 25.77 -6.74 -3.66
C LYS A 96 27.29 -6.93 -3.79
N ASP A 97 28.03 -6.75 -2.70
CA ASP A 97 29.48 -6.61 -2.76
C ASP A 97 30.24 -7.23 -1.57
N GLY A 98 29.56 -8.00 -0.71
CA GLY A 98 30.17 -8.80 0.36
C GLY A 98 30.65 -8.01 1.58
N LYS A 99 30.28 -6.73 1.73
CA LYS A 99 30.92 -5.82 2.69
C LYS A 99 30.32 -5.76 4.09
N CYS A 100 29.11 -6.26 4.31
CA CYS A 100 28.38 -6.08 5.57
C CYS A 100 27.80 -7.39 6.10
N ASN A 101 27.97 -7.72 7.38
CA ASN A 101 27.33 -8.89 8.00
C ASN A 101 26.80 -8.61 9.40
N ILE A 102 26.57 -7.34 9.75
CA ILE A 102 26.18 -6.89 11.09
C ILE A 102 24.92 -7.62 11.58
N CYS A 103 23.92 -7.76 10.72
CA CYS A 103 22.66 -8.43 11.04
C CYS A 103 22.87 -9.88 11.54
N VAL A 104 23.86 -10.58 10.98
CA VAL A 104 24.22 -11.96 11.36
C VAL A 104 24.71 -12.00 12.80
N GLY A 105 25.61 -11.07 13.17
CA GLY A 105 26.19 -11.00 14.51
C GLY A 105 25.18 -10.65 15.61
N VAL A 106 24.19 -9.80 15.32
CA VAL A 106 23.17 -9.38 16.30
C VAL A 106 22.00 -10.36 16.43
N CYS A 107 21.83 -11.30 15.48
CA CYS A 107 20.74 -12.27 15.51
C CYS A 107 21.02 -13.42 16.49
N LYS A 108 20.54 -13.30 17.74
CA LYS A 108 20.70 -14.32 18.79
C LYS A 108 20.18 -15.71 18.39
N ASN A 109 19.12 -15.77 17.58
CA ASN A 109 18.51 -17.03 17.12
C ASN A 109 19.27 -17.69 15.96
N LYS A 110 20.32 -17.05 15.43
CA LYS A 110 21.10 -17.53 14.27
C LYS A 110 20.19 -17.87 13.09
N ALA A 111 19.22 -17.00 12.85
CA ALA A 111 18.21 -17.17 11.80
C ALA A 111 18.65 -16.54 10.47
N ILE A 112 19.76 -15.79 10.40
CA ILE A 112 20.18 -15.14 9.16
C ILE A 112 21.12 -16.06 8.38
N ASP A 113 20.77 -16.32 7.12
CA ASP A 113 21.60 -17.04 6.16
C ASP A 113 21.69 -16.22 4.87
N LEU A 114 22.77 -15.42 4.75
CA LEU A 114 23.02 -14.58 3.58
C LEU A 114 23.45 -15.38 2.35
N HIS A 115 23.67 -16.68 2.47
CA HIS A 115 24.02 -17.57 1.37
C HIS A 115 22.84 -18.42 0.89
N GLN A 116 21.64 -18.21 1.45
CA GLN A 116 20.42 -18.88 1.03
C GLN A 116 20.20 -18.67 -0.48
N LYS A 117 19.88 -19.76 -1.18
CA LYS A 117 19.59 -19.76 -2.61
C LYS A 117 18.11 -19.94 -2.85
N GLU A 118 17.71 -19.54 -4.04
CA GLU A 118 16.39 -19.85 -4.58
C GLU A 118 16.18 -21.38 -4.65
N GLU A 119 14.97 -21.81 -4.35
CA GLU A 119 14.56 -23.21 -4.36
C GLU A 119 13.41 -23.40 -5.35
N LYS A 120 13.52 -24.43 -6.20
CA LYS A 120 12.43 -24.86 -7.08
C LYS A 120 11.68 -26.02 -6.43
N VAL A 121 10.37 -25.87 -6.30
CA VAL A 121 9.47 -26.86 -5.69
C VAL A 121 8.41 -27.24 -6.72
N GLU A 122 8.17 -28.54 -6.88
CA GLU A 122 7.07 -29.04 -7.71
C GLU A 122 5.95 -29.56 -6.83
N ILE A 123 4.71 -29.20 -7.18
CA ILE A 123 3.50 -29.72 -6.54
C ILE A 123 2.51 -30.21 -7.58
N GLU A 124 1.73 -31.22 -7.21
CA GLU A 124 0.63 -31.77 -8.02
C GLU A 124 -0.69 -31.29 -7.42
N VAL A 125 -1.57 -30.73 -8.27
CA VAL A 125 -2.86 -30.19 -7.83
C VAL A 125 -3.96 -30.50 -8.86
N GLY A 126 -5.18 -30.74 -8.38
CA GLY A 126 -6.32 -30.96 -9.28
C GLY A 126 -6.94 -29.66 -9.85
N ALA A 127 -6.73 -28.52 -9.19
CA ALA A 127 -7.34 -27.25 -9.58
C ALA A 127 -6.45 -26.06 -9.19
N VAL A 128 -6.57 -24.96 -9.95
CA VAL A 128 -5.88 -23.69 -9.71
C VAL A 128 -6.90 -22.56 -9.61
N ILE A 129 -6.80 -21.76 -8.56
CA ILE A 129 -7.64 -20.58 -8.35
C ILE A 129 -6.75 -19.34 -8.46
N LEU A 130 -7.00 -18.49 -9.47
CA LEU A 130 -6.28 -17.24 -9.65
C LEU A 130 -6.90 -16.14 -8.78
N ALA A 131 -6.14 -15.64 -7.81
CA ALA A 131 -6.50 -14.50 -6.99
C ALA A 131 -5.34 -13.50 -6.83
N PRO A 132 -4.70 -13.02 -7.93
CA PRO A 132 -3.52 -12.14 -7.86
C PRO A 132 -3.86 -10.73 -7.36
N GLY A 133 -5.15 -10.36 -7.28
CA GLY A 133 -5.59 -9.05 -6.81
C GLY A 133 -5.57 -7.99 -7.90
N TYR A 134 -5.16 -6.77 -7.54
CA TYR A 134 -5.14 -5.59 -8.39
C TYR A 134 -4.01 -4.65 -7.96
N GLU A 135 -3.67 -3.69 -8.82
CA GLU A 135 -2.75 -2.60 -8.50
C GLU A 135 -3.48 -1.25 -8.50
N ALA A 136 -3.01 -0.31 -7.69
CA ALA A 136 -3.52 1.05 -7.72
C ALA A 136 -3.07 1.75 -9.01
N PHE A 137 -3.95 2.57 -9.60
CA PHE A 137 -3.60 3.37 -10.76
C PHE A 137 -2.46 4.35 -10.43
N ASP A 138 -1.42 4.37 -11.26
CA ASP A 138 -0.34 5.33 -11.13
C ASP A 138 -0.77 6.73 -11.57
N ALA A 139 -1.09 7.58 -10.60
CA ALA A 139 -1.53 8.95 -10.84
C ALA A 139 -0.47 9.84 -11.52
N ARG A 140 0.80 9.44 -11.62
CA ARG A 140 1.82 10.17 -12.37
C ARG A 140 1.48 10.24 -13.85
N LEU A 141 0.79 9.22 -14.38
CA LEU A 141 0.37 9.13 -15.77
C LEU A 141 -0.65 10.20 -16.17
N ARG A 142 -1.38 10.76 -15.20
CA ARG A 142 -2.29 11.90 -15.45
C ARG A 142 -1.53 13.18 -15.79
N GLY A 143 -0.39 13.40 -15.14
CA GLY A 143 0.50 14.55 -15.35
C GLY A 143 -0.06 15.93 -14.94
N ASP A 144 -1.38 16.13 -15.00
CA ASP A 144 -2.10 17.38 -14.78
C ASP A 144 -2.54 17.60 -13.32
N TYR A 145 -2.57 16.55 -12.50
CA TYR A 145 -2.94 16.64 -11.09
C TYR A 145 -1.75 16.85 -10.14
N GLY A 146 -0.52 16.89 -10.63
CA GLY A 146 0.66 17.21 -9.81
C GLY A 146 1.16 16.09 -8.90
N TYR A 147 0.57 14.89 -8.95
CA TYR A 147 1.06 13.72 -8.21
C TYR A 147 2.51 13.37 -8.60
N GLY A 148 3.37 13.15 -7.61
CA GLY A 148 4.82 12.94 -7.78
C GLY A 148 5.62 14.22 -8.03
N LYS A 149 4.98 15.39 -8.13
CA LYS A 149 5.64 16.71 -8.26
C LYS A 149 5.34 17.62 -7.07
N MET A 150 4.09 17.67 -6.64
CA MET A 150 3.61 18.44 -5.49
C MET A 150 3.49 17.51 -4.29
N GLN A 151 4.24 17.76 -3.22
CA GLN A 151 4.34 16.85 -2.06
C GLN A 151 3.00 16.65 -1.33
N ASN A 152 2.12 17.65 -1.36
CA ASN A 152 0.80 17.58 -0.72
C ASN A 152 -0.30 17.01 -1.64
N VAL A 153 0.06 16.54 -2.84
CA VAL A 153 -0.83 15.74 -3.68
C VAL A 153 -0.50 14.28 -3.46
N VAL A 154 -1.42 13.59 -2.79
CA VAL A 154 -1.27 12.17 -2.43
C VAL A 154 -2.38 11.33 -3.07
N SER A 155 -2.09 10.07 -3.32
CA SER A 155 -3.07 9.10 -3.81
C SER A 155 -4.03 8.67 -2.69
N GLY A 156 -5.14 8.04 -3.05
CA GLY A 156 -6.04 7.43 -2.05
C GLY A 156 -5.32 6.39 -1.19
N LEU A 157 -4.39 5.62 -1.77
CA LEU A 157 -3.64 4.59 -1.04
C LEU A 157 -2.55 5.21 -0.13
N ASP A 158 -1.94 6.32 -0.53
CA ASP A 158 -1.03 7.08 0.32
C ASP A 158 -1.76 7.58 1.57
N PHE A 159 -2.97 8.11 1.37
CA PHE A 159 -3.80 8.59 2.48
C PHE A 159 -4.22 7.45 3.41
N GLU A 160 -4.46 6.23 2.90
CA GLU A 160 -4.65 5.05 3.75
C GLU A 160 -3.43 4.77 4.63
N ARG A 161 -2.21 4.92 4.09
CA ARG A 161 -1.00 4.76 4.89
C ARG A 161 -0.87 5.87 5.92
N ILE A 162 -1.13 7.12 5.56
CA ILE A 162 -1.14 8.27 6.49
C ILE A 162 -2.10 8.04 7.66
N LEU A 163 -3.33 7.58 7.37
CA LEU A 163 -4.35 7.28 8.39
C LEU A 163 -4.02 6.07 9.27
N CYS A 164 -3.12 5.19 8.83
CA CYS A 164 -2.85 3.94 9.52
C CYS A 164 -2.01 4.18 10.78
N SER A 165 -2.43 3.63 11.92
CA SER A 165 -1.69 3.72 13.18
C SER A 165 -0.30 3.08 13.13
N THR A 166 -0.07 2.15 12.20
CA THR A 166 1.24 1.55 11.92
C THR A 166 1.86 2.10 10.63
N GLY A 167 1.34 3.22 10.15
CA GLY A 167 1.81 3.95 8.98
C GLY A 167 2.94 4.92 9.30
N PRO A 168 3.37 5.73 8.30
CA PRO A 168 4.54 6.61 8.40
C PRO A 168 4.39 7.71 9.45
N TYR A 169 3.16 8.10 9.78
CA TYR A 169 2.84 9.16 10.73
C TYR A 169 2.06 8.66 11.94
N GLU A 170 2.10 7.35 12.22
CA GLU A 170 1.49 6.73 13.41
C GLU A 170 -0.03 7.02 13.55
N GLY A 171 -0.71 7.22 12.42
CA GLY A 171 -2.14 7.52 12.36
C GLY A 171 -2.48 9.01 12.43
N GLU A 172 -1.49 9.88 12.58
CA GLU A 172 -1.70 11.33 12.49
C GLU A 172 -1.78 11.81 11.05
N ILE A 173 -2.82 12.59 10.75
CA ILE A 173 -3.01 13.17 9.43
C ILE A 173 -2.08 14.36 9.27
N ARG A 174 -0.91 14.11 8.69
CA ARG A 174 0.13 15.12 8.44
C ARG A 174 0.36 15.32 6.95
N ARG A 175 0.63 16.57 6.58
CA ARG A 175 1.03 16.98 5.25
C ARG A 175 2.46 16.47 4.95
N PRO A 176 2.71 15.79 3.82
CA PRO A 176 4.05 15.29 3.52
C PRO A 176 5.12 16.39 3.37
N SER A 177 4.72 17.63 3.01
CA SER A 177 5.69 18.70 2.79
C SER A 177 6.30 19.29 4.07
N ASP A 178 5.49 19.39 5.13
CA ASP A 178 5.85 20.17 6.33
C ASP A 178 5.46 19.50 7.66
N GLY A 179 4.86 18.30 7.61
CA GLY A 179 4.45 17.55 8.79
C GLY A 179 3.27 18.15 9.56
N LYS A 180 2.68 19.25 9.10
CA LYS A 180 1.57 19.92 9.80
C LYS A 180 0.23 19.23 9.53
N HIS A 181 -0.71 19.38 10.44
CA HIS A 181 -2.09 18.94 10.22
C HIS A 181 -2.78 19.80 9.15
N PRO A 182 -3.37 19.21 8.11
CA PRO A 182 -4.15 19.95 7.13
C PRO A 182 -5.52 20.35 7.70
N LYS A 183 -5.92 21.61 7.52
CA LYS A 183 -7.28 22.08 7.90
C LYS A 183 -8.29 22.01 6.75
N LYS A 184 -7.81 21.97 5.50
CA LYS A 184 -8.65 21.83 4.30
C LYS A 184 -8.10 20.73 3.42
N ILE A 185 -8.94 19.77 3.06
CA ILE A 185 -8.57 18.63 2.20
C ILE A 185 -9.57 18.51 1.05
N ALA A 186 -9.07 18.21 -0.14
CA ALA A 186 -9.88 17.96 -1.31
C ALA A 186 -9.66 16.54 -1.82
N TRP A 187 -10.75 15.79 -2.02
CA TRP A 187 -10.74 14.49 -2.68
C TRP A 187 -11.21 14.66 -4.11
N ILE A 188 -10.45 14.11 -5.06
CA ILE A 188 -10.79 14.13 -6.48
C ILE A 188 -11.16 12.70 -6.88
N SER A 189 -12.41 12.48 -7.27
CA SER A 189 -12.88 11.15 -7.66
C SER A 189 -12.46 10.81 -9.09
N CYS A 190 -12.55 9.52 -9.44
CA CYS A 190 -12.35 9.02 -10.80
C CYS A 190 -10.96 9.32 -11.42
N VAL A 191 -9.92 9.54 -10.60
CA VAL A 191 -8.55 9.67 -11.09
C VAL A 191 -8.10 8.34 -11.71
N GLY A 192 -7.86 8.33 -13.02
CA GLY A 192 -7.50 7.12 -13.77
C GLY A 192 -8.67 6.17 -14.05
N SER A 193 -9.92 6.62 -13.91
CA SER A 193 -11.13 5.81 -14.17
C SER A 193 -12.22 6.65 -14.80
N ARG A 194 -13.08 6.03 -15.62
CA ARG A 194 -14.14 6.71 -16.39
C ARG A 194 -13.58 7.86 -17.23
N GLN A 195 -12.42 7.64 -17.84
CA GLN A 195 -11.74 8.60 -18.70
C GLN A 195 -11.61 8.01 -20.11
N VAL A 196 -11.91 8.82 -21.12
CA VAL A 196 -11.78 8.47 -22.56
C VAL A 196 -10.60 9.20 -23.23
N ILE A 197 -9.60 9.56 -22.41
CA ILE A 197 -8.36 10.20 -22.87
C ILE A 197 -7.28 9.13 -23.11
N PRO A 198 -6.23 9.42 -23.90
CA PRO A 198 -5.08 8.53 -24.02
C PRO A 198 -4.47 8.17 -22.66
N GLY A 199 -4.25 6.89 -22.39
CA GLY A 199 -3.74 6.38 -21.11
C GLY A 199 -4.76 6.36 -19.96
N GLY A 200 -6.00 6.77 -20.21
CA GLY A 200 -7.11 6.66 -19.24
C GLY A 200 -7.84 5.31 -19.34
N ASN A 201 -8.57 4.98 -18.27
CA ASN A 201 -9.41 3.78 -18.23
C ASN A 201 -10.90 4.16 -18.35
N SER A 202 -11.63 3.53 -19.26
CA SER A 202 -13.05 3.81 -19.49
C SER A 202 -13.98 3.23 -18.42
N TYR A 203 -13.53 2.22 -17.68
CA TYR A 203 -14.30 1.57 -16.62
C TYR A 203 -14.33 2.36 -15.31
N CYS A 204 -15.25 1.99 -14.42
CA CYS A 204 -15.29 2.49 -13.05
C CYS A 204 -14.59 1.51 -12.11
N SER A 205 -13.70 1.99 -11.25
CA SER A 205 -13.01 1.16 -10.25
C SER A 205 -13.87 0.72 -9.06
N ALA A 206 -15.17 1.00 -9.09
CA ALA A 206 -16.23 0.54 -8.17
C ALA A 206 -16.11 0.96 -6.68
N VAL A 207 -14.91 1.02 -6.10
CA VAL A 207 -14.69 1.19 -4.65
C VAL A 207 -14.32 2.61 -4.24
N CYS A 208 -13.95 3.48 -5.19
CA CYS A 208 -13.36 4.78 -4.90
C CYS A 208 -14.31 5.78 -4.24
N CYS A 209 -15.59 5.76 -4.59
CA CYS A 209 -16.60 6.59 -3.90
C CYS A 209 -16.70 6.22 -2.42
N THR A 210 -16.75 4.92 -2.11
CA THR A 210 -16.92 4.44 -0.74
C THR A 210 -15.66 4.61 0.10
N TYR A 211 -14.46 4.29 -0.41
CA TYR A 211 -13.25 4.53 0.40
C TYR A 211 -13.03 6.02 0.64
N THR A 212 -13.43 6.90 -0.29
CA THR A 212 -13.32 8.36 -0.10
C THR A 212 -14.21 8.81 1.06
N GLN A 213 -15.46 8.35 1.09
CA GLN A 213 -16.38 8.62 2.21
C GLN A 213 -15.78 8.13 3.55
N LYS A 214 -15.19 6.93 3.56
CA LYS A 214 -14.50 6.39 4.73
C LYS A 214 -13.34 7.27 5.17
N GLN A 215 -12.47 7.67 4.25
CA GLN A 215 -11.32 8.53 4.52
C GLN A 215 -11.77 9.90 5.07
N VAL A 216 -12.83 10.47 4.52
CA VAL A 216 -13.41 11.74 5.00
C VAL A 216 -13.93 11.60 6.42
N ILE A 217 -14.71 10.55 6.72
CA ILE A 217 -15.22 10.29 8.07
C ILE A 217 -14.05 10.12 9.05
N LEU A 218 -13.05 9.29 8.71
CA LEU A 218 -11.89 9.08 9.57
C LEU A 218 -11.07 10.36 9.78
N ALA A 219 -10.97 11.21 8.76
CA ALA A 219 -10.34 12.51 8.91
C ALA A 219 -11.09 13.41 9.88
N LYS A 220 -12.43 13.44 9.83
CA LYS A 220 -13.27 14.18 10.78
C LYS A 220 -13.22 13.61 12.20
N ASP A 221 -13.13 12.29 12.34
CA ASP A 221 -12.97 11.64 13.64
C ASP A 221 -11.60 11.99 14.27
N HIS A 222 -10.57 12.19 13.44
CA HIS A 222 -9.24 12.62 13.90
C HIS A 222 -9.17 14.11 14.24
N ASP A 223 -9.75 14.98 13.41
CA ASP A 223 -9.87 16.42 13.66
C ASP A 223 -11.23 16.93 13.15
N ALA A 224 -12.11 17.27 14.11
CA ALA A 224 -13.46 17.74 13.84
C ALA A 224 -13.51 19.11 13.13
N GLU A 225 -12.40 19.86 13.07
CA GLU A 225 -12.32 21.14 12.37
C GLU A 225 -11.96 21.00 10.88
N ILE A 226 -11.57 19.80 10.42
CA ILE A 226 -11.22 19.60 9.01
C ILE A 226 -12.41 19.94 8.11
N GLU A 227 -12.17 20.81 7.13
CA GLU A 227 -13.07 21.05 6.01
C GLU A 227 -12.68 20.11 4.86
N ALA A 228 -13.65 19.36 4.34
CA ALA A 228 -13.42 18.44 3.22
C ALA A 228 -14.31 18.80 2.03
N THR A 229 -13.71 18.77 0.84
CA THR A 229 -14.45 18.93 -0.42
C THR A 229 -14.21 17.72 -1.31
N ILE A 230 -15.28 17.00 -1.65
CA ILE A 230 -15.25 15.83 -2.52
C ILE A 230 -15.74 16.27 -3.90
N PHE A 231 -14.83 16.25 -4.87
CA PHE A 231 -15.15 16.48 -6.28
C PHE A 231 -15.47 15.15 -6.95
N HIS A 232 -16.66 15.06 -7.54
CA HIS A 232 -17.15 13.82 -8.14
C HIS A 232 -17.91 14.06 -9.43
N ASN A 233 -18.03 12.99 -10.23
CA ASN A 233 -18.94 12.96 -11.38
C ASN A 233 -20.32 12.48 -10.94
N ASP A 234 -20.34 11.33 -10.25
CA ASP A 234 -21.50 10.69 -9.65
C ASP A 234 -21.00 9.97 -8.39
N VAL A 235 -21.82 9.94 -7.33
CA VAL A 235 -21.53 9.13 -6.15
C VAL A 235 -22.09 7.72 -6.38
N ARG A 236 -21.21 6.72 -6.40
CA ARG A 236 -21.60 5.32 -6.67
C ARG A 236 -21.60 4.49 -5.39
N SER A 237 -22.71 4.53 -4.67
CA SER A 237 -22.94 3.87 -3.38
C SER A 237 -23.85 2.64 -3.49
N PHE A 238 -23.47 1.66 -4.31
CA PHE A 238 -24.35 0.54 -4.71
C PHE A 238 -24.40 -0.66 -3.75
N GLY A 239 -23.55 -0.69 -2.72
CA GLY A 239 -23.53 -1.77 -1.72
C GLY A 239 -24.62 -1.64 -0.66
N LYS A 240 -24.87 -2.72 0.09
CA LYS A 240 -25.77 -2.67 1.25
C LYS A 240 -25.32 -1.56 2.21
N ASP A 241 -26.24 -0.68 2.58
CA ASP A 241 -26.02 0.48 3.46
C ASP A 241 -25.04 1.56 2.92
N PHE A 242 -24.52 1.46 1.70
CA PHE A 242 -23.57 2.44 1.17
C PHE A 242 -24.22 3.80 0.90
N GLU A 243 -25.51 3.82 0.54
CA GLU A 243 -26.26 5.07 0.40
C GLU A 243 -26.39 5.80 1.75
N ARG A 244 -26.68 5.06 2.83
CA ARG A 244 -26.71 5.61 4.19
C ARG A 244 -25.32 6.09 4.62
N PHE A 245 -24.26 5.41 4.18
CA PHE A 245 -22.88 5.83 4.44
C PHE A 245 -22.53 7.15 3.72
N TYR A 246 -23.01 7.33 2.49
CA TYR A 246 -22.91 8.60 1.77
C TYR A 246 -23.66 9.72 2.49
N GLN A 247 -24.94 9.49 2.82
CA GLN A 247 -25.77 10.47 3.55
C GLN A 247 -25.14 10.84 4.90
N ARG A 248 -24.59 9.86 5.64
CA ARG A 248 -23.84 10.13 6.87
C ARG A 248 -22.66 11.07 6.61
N THR A 249 -21.88 10.80 5.56
CA THR A 249 -20.70 11.59 5.21
C THR A 249 -21.09 13.02 4.81
N GLU A 250 -22.12 13.17 3.97
CA GLU A 250 -22.61 14.47 3.49
C GLU A 250 -23.16 15.35 4.62
N ASN A 251 -23.81 14.74 5.62
CA ASN A 251 -24.38 15.46 6.76
C ASN A 251 -23.35 15.85 7.83
N LEU A 252 -22.07 15.49 7.68
CA LEU A 252 -21.03 15.93 8.63
C LEU A 252 -20.71 17.42 8.45
N PRO A 253 -20.44 18.17 9.54
CA PRO A 253 -20.07 19.58 9.46
C PRO A 253 -18.81 19.82 8.61
N GLY A 254 -18.84 20.82 7.73
CA GLY A 254 -17.69 21.22 6.91
C GLY A 254 -17.39 20.27 5.74
N ILE A 255 -18.29 19.35 5.41
CA ILE A 255 -18.19 18.47 4.24
C ILE A 255 -18.98 19.05 3.07
N ARG A 256 -18.41 18.99 1.87
CA ARG A 256 -19.09 19.40 0.63
C ARG A 256 -18.88 18.36 -0.45
N PHE A 257 -19.97 17.94 -1.09
CA PHE A 257 -19.94 17.16 -2.32
C PHE A 257 -20.20 18.11 -3.49
N ILE A 258 -19.24 18.20 -4.41
CA ILE A 258 -19.31 19.08 -5.58
C ILE A 258 -19.24 18.22 -6.83
N ARG A 259 -20.32 18.27 -7.62
CA ARG A 259 -20.39 17.60 -8.90
C ARG A 259 -19.62 18.40 -9.97
N SER A 260 -18.30 18.20 -10.05
CA SER A 260 -17.45 18.89 -11.01
C SER A 260 -16.19 18.11 -11.31
N TYR A 261 -15.74 18.19 -12.57
CA TYR A 261 -14.33 17.95 -12.89
C TYR A 261 -13.48 19.10 -12.37
N VAL A 262 -12.22 18.82 -12.06
CA VAL A 262 -11.31 19.84 -11.52
C VAL A 262 -10.05 19.95 -12.35
N SER A 263 -9.41 21.10 -12.25
CA SER A 263 -8.02 21.28 -12.66
C SER A 263 -7.21 21.78 -11.47
N ILE A 264 -5.95 21.36 -11.38
CA ILE A 264 -5.02 21.90 -10.38
C ILE A 264 -4.54 23.26 -10.86
N GLY A 265 -4.67 24.27 -9.99
CA GLY A 265 -4.26 25.65 -10.29
C GLY A 265 -2.76 25.83 -10.17
N LYS A 266 -2.27 25.97 -8.94
CA LYS A 266 -0.85 26.11 -8.58
C LYS A 266 -0.58 25.60 -7.17
N GLU A 267 0.64 25.16 -6.93
CA GLU A 267 1.22 25.04 -5.59
C GLU A 267 1.75 26.43 -5.16
N LEU A 268 1.36 26.88 -3.97
CA LEU A 268 1.88 28.13 -3.40
C LEU A 268 3.32 27.89 -2.91
N PRO A 269 4.33 28.68 -3.35
CA PRO A 269 5.73 28.38 -3.07
C PRO A 269 6.09 28.27 -1.59
N GLU A 270 5.57 29.18 -0.75
CA GLU A 270 5.89 29.25 0.68
C GLU A 270 5.12 28.21 1.50
N SER A 271 3.79 28.20 1.36
CA SER A 271 2.94 27.34 2.19
C SER A 271 2.84 25.92 1.68
N LYS A 272 3.22 25.65 0.42
CA LYS A 272 3.00 24.38 -0.29
C LYS A 272 1.52 23.99 -0.41
N ASN A 273 0.60 24.92 -0.22
CA ASN A 273 -0.82 24.69 -0.41
C ASN A 273 -1.14 24.54 -1.90
N VAL A 274 -2.02 23.61 -2.24
CA VAL A 274 -2.46 23.37 -3.61
C VAL A 274 -3.80 24.04 -3.84
N THR A 275 -3.90 24.80 -4.92
CA THR A 275 -5.16 25.44 -5.33
C THR A 275 -5.88 24.60 -6.37
N ILE A 276 -7.21 24.53 -6.28
CA ILE A 276 -8.06 23.75 -7.19
C ILE A 276 -9.04 24.69 -7.89
N LYS A 277 -9.18 24.55 -9.20
CA LYS A 277 -10.17 25.25 -10.02
C LYS A 277 -11.27 24.28 -10.44
N TYR A 278 -12.52 24.70 -10.29
CA TYR A 278 -13.71 23.93 -10.63
C TYR A 278 -14.84 24.88 -11.03
N SER A 279 -15.90 24.34 -11.61
CA SER A 279 -17.10 25.08 -12.00
C SER A 279 -18.32 24.40 -11.39
N THR A 280 -19.32 25.19 -11.00
CA THR A 280 -20.58 24.71 -10.39
C THR A 280 -21.75 25.06 -11.28
#